data_AF-A0AA88QR08-F1
#
_entry.id   AF-A0AA88QR08-F1
#
_cell.length_a   1.000
_cell.length_b   1.000
_cell.length_c   1.000
_cell.angle_alpha   90.00
_cell.angle_beta   90.00
_cell.angle_gamma   90.00
#
_symmetry.space_group_name_H-M   'P 1'
#
loop_
_entity.id
_entity.type
_entity.pdbx_description
1 polymer ?
#
loop_
_entity_poly.entity_id
_entity_poly.type
_entity_poly.pdbx_seq_one_letter_code
_entity_poly.pdbx_strand_id
1 'polypeptide(L)'
;MSGIDALERLGDERKAWRKSHPRGFAADQRTLSDNTVDLYRWKCIVPGKAGVTAPILSGLFAFKMIKGEQDDAFPRIGKKCYTYGSLLQHRFVSAILFVHEFLVLMDLAEEVSKTDWEGGYYPLALHFSTCYPSKPPKCEFPADFFHPNVYPTGSVYPSVFNKDGGWRPAISVKQILVGIQDLLDQPNPANRVHNEAYYLFIQMQNSLDI
;
A
#
# COMPACT_ATOMS: atom_id res chain seq x y z
N MET A 1 -38.44 -1.30 1.18
CA MET A 1 -37.51 -1.66 0.10
C MET A 1 -36.41 -2.49 0.74
N SER A 2 -36.36 -3.80 0.48
CA SER A 2 -35.30 -4.67 1.00
C SER A 2 -33.99 -4.25 0.33
N GLY A 3 -33.17 -3.47 1.05
CA GLY A 3 -31.80 -3.21 0.62
C GLY A 3 -31.08 -4.55 0.43
N ILE A 4 -30.14 -4.60 -0.52
CA ILE A 4 -29.27 -5.75 -0.72
C ILE A 4 -28.67 -6.12 0.64
N ASP A 5 -28.78 -7.39 1.02
CA ASP A 5 -28.17 -7.87 2.26
C ASP A 5 -26.64 -7.76 2.15
N ALA A 6 -26.01 -7.26 3.21
CA ALA A 6 -24.57 -7.06 3.25
C ALA A 6 -23.82 -8.37 3.05
N LEU A 7 -24.31 -9.47 3.65
CA LEU A 7 -23.68 -10.78 3.53
C LEU A 7 -23.83 -11.37 2.14
N GLU A 8 -25.00 -11.23 1.52
CA GLU A 8 -25.23 -11.62 0.12
C GLU A 8 -24.23 -10.93 -0.81
N ARG A 9 -24.10 -9.60 -0.69
CA ARG A 9 -23.14 -8.84 -1.50
C ARG A 9 -21.69 -9.26 -1.23
N LEU A 10 -21.30 -9.49 0.02
CA LEU A 10 -19.94 -9.95 0.34
C LEU A 10 -19.65 -11.35 -0.22
N GLY A 11 -20.66 -12.21 -0.26
CA GLY A 11 -20.59 -13.50 -0.94
C GLY A 11 -20.29 -13.34 -2.44
N ASP A 12 -20.96 -12.39 -3.10
CA ASP A 12 -20.74 -12.10 -4.51
C ASP A 12 -19.39 -11.45 -4.80
N GLU A 13 -18.91 -10.55 -3.94
CA GLU A 13 -17.55 -10.01 -4.01
C GLU A 13 -16.51 -11.14 -3.93
N ARG A 14 -16.69 -12.12 -3.02
CA ARG A 14 -15.77 -13.25 -2.88
C ARG A 14 -15.78 -14.14 -4.11
N LYS A 15 -16.95 -14.42 -4.68
CA LYS A 15 -17.08 -15.19 -5.93
C LYS A 15 -16.40 -14.45 -7.09
N ALA A 16 -16.65 -13.14 -7.22
CA ALA A 16 -16.04 -12.32 -8.26
C ALA A 16 -14.51 -12.28 -8.13
N TRP A 17 -13.98 -12.10 -6.92
CA TRP A 17 -12.55 -12.12 -6.62
C TRP A 17 -11.89 -13.44 -6.99
N ARG A 18 -12.50 -14.56 -6.61
CA ARG A 18 -12.01 -15.92 -6.96
C ARG A 18 -12.06 -16.19 -8.45
N LYS A 19 -13.05 -15.64 -9.16
CA LYS A 19 -13.16 -15.74 -10.62
C LYS A 19 -12.04 -14.97 -11.30
N SER A 20 -11.75 -13.75 -10.86
CA SER A 20 -10.63 -12.95 -11.39
C SER A 20 -10.25 -11.82 -10.43
N HIS A 21 -8.96 -11.71 -10.14
CA HIS A 21 -8.34 -10.57 -9.49
C HIS A 21 -7.01 -10.22 -10.16
N PRO A 22 -6.51 -8.97 -10.02
CA PRO A 22 -5.22 -8.56 -10.59
C PRO A 22 -4.06 -9.35 -9.96
N ARG A 23 -3.02 -9.62 -10.76
CA ARG A 23 -1.84 -10.38 -10.31
C ARG A 23 -1.15 -9.65 -9.14
N GLY A 24 -0.72 -10.43 -8.14
CA GLY A 24 0.01 -9.92 -6.97
C GLY A 24 -0.90 -9.41 -5.84
N PHE A 25 -2.17 -9.13 -6.12
CA PHE A 25 -3.14 -8.80 -5.08
C PHE A 25 -3.65 -10.06 -4.39
N ALA A 26 -3.95 -9.93 -3.10
CA ALA A 26 -4.67 -10.95 -2.35
C ALA A 26 -5.80 -10.30 -1.54
N ALA A 27 -6.89 -11.04 -1.34
CA ALA A 27 -7.99 -10.65 -0.47
C ALA A 27 -8.69 -11.93 0.00
N ASP A 28 -8.76 -12.14 1.32
CA ASP A 28 -9.50 -13.26 1.90
C ASP A 28 -10.14 -12.87 3.23
N GLN A 29 -11.17 -13.61 3.60
CA GLN A 29 -11.89 -13.40 4.86
C GLN A 29 -11.01 -13.82 6.04
N ARG A 30 -11.04 -13.02 7.12
CA ARG A 30 -10.24 -13.29 8.31
C ARG A 30 -10.76 -14.55 9.00
N THR A 31 -9.86 -15.49 9.26
CA THR A 31 -10.12 -16.60 10.18
C THR A 31 -9.79 -16.16 11.61
N LEU A 32 -10.71 -16.41 12.54
CA LEU A 32 -10.56 -16.14 13.97
C LEU A 32 -9.85 -17.31 14.67
N SER A 33 -9.50 -17.12 15.95
CA SER A 33 -8.74 -18.11 16.74
C SER A 33 -9.50 -19.42 16.97
N ASP A 34 -10.82 -19.38 16.89
CA ASP A 34 -11.71 -20.54 17.01
C ASP A 34 -11.97 -21.24 15.65
N ASN A 35 -11.21 -20.88 14.61
CA ASN A 35 -11.37 -21.33 13.22
C ASN A 35 -12.68 -20.88 12.54
N THR A 36 -13.45 -19.97 13.14
CA THR A 36 -14.59 -19.34 12.46
C THR A 36 -14.11 -18.26 11.49
N VAL A 37 -14.89 -18.01 10.45
CA VAL A 37 -14.57 -17.01 9.43
C VAL A 37 -15.40 -15.75 9.66
N ASP A 38 -14.75 -14.62 9.88
CA ASP A 38 -15.39 -13.32 9.93
C ASP A 38 -15.64 -12.82 8.50
N LEU A 39 -16.91 -12.86 8.09
CA LEU A 39 -17.31 -12.46 6.74
C LEU A 39 -17.17 -10.94 6.49
N TYR A 40 -17.17 -10.13 7.56
CA TYR A 40 -17.10 -8.66 7.51
C TYR A 40 -15.67 -8.12 7.64
N ARG A 41 -14.67 -8.96 7.92
CA ARG A 41 -13.28 -8.54 8.01
C ARG A 41 -12.42 -9.31 7.04
N TRP A 42 -11.82 -8.59 6.09
CA TRP A 42 -10.97 -9.19 5.09
C TRP A 42 -9.53 -8.73 5.27
N LYS A 43 -8.60 -9.67 5.14
CA LYS A 43 -7.16 -9.42 5.05
C LYS A 43 -6.79 -9.36 3.58
N CYS A 44 -6.16 -8.28 3.17
CA CYS A 44 -5.76 -8.03 1.80
C CYS A 44 -4.26 -7.74 1.72
N ILE A 45 -3.72 -7.95 0.52
CA ILE A 45 -2.36 -7.55 0.15
C ILE A 45 -2.47 -6.70 -1.11
N VAL A 46 -1.92 -5.50 -1.05
CA VAL A 46 -1.77 -4.59 -2.19
C VAL A 46 -0.31 -4.63 -2.62
N PRO A 47 0.02 -5.11 -3.83
CA PRO A 47 1.39 -5.03 -4.34
C PRO A 47 1.69 -3.58 -4.72
N GLY A 48 2.94 -3.17 -4.58
CA GLY A 48 3.38 -1.90 -5.16
C GLY A 48 3.31 -1.92 -6.68
N LYS A 49 3.01 -0.76 -7.26
CA LYS A 49 2.85 -0.62 -8.71
C LYS A 49 4.22 -0.73 -9.38
N ALA A 50 4.35 -1.63 -10.36
CA ALA A 50 5.54 -1.68 -11.19
C ALA A 50 5.58 -0.43 -12.08
N GLY A 51 6.71 0.27 -12.15
CA GLY A 51 6.74 1.47 -12.99
C GLY A 51 6.78 1.11 -14.49
N VAL A 52 6.12 1.95 -15.28
CA VAL A 52 6.12 1.82 -16.75
C VAL A 52 7.53 2.13 -17.25
N THR A 53 8.08 1.28 -18.13
CA THR A 53 9.40 1.46 -18.74
C THR A 53 9.56 2.83 -19.41
N ALA A 54 10.43 3.68 -18.84
CA ALA A 54 11.12 4.79 -19.49
C ALA A 54 12.56 4.85 -18.94
N PRO A 55 13.54 5.41 -19.68
CA PRO A 55 14.95 5.28 -19.36
C PRO A 55 15.41 6.28 -18.27
N ILE A 56 16.02 5.72 -17.21
CA ILE A 56 17.06 6.28 -16.31
C ILE A 56 16.66 7.39 -15.30
N LEU A 57 17.23 7.25 -14.09
CA LEU A 57 17.49 8.22 -13.00
C LEU A 57 16.37 8.53 -11.99
N SER A 58 16.31 7.73 -10.91
CA SER A 58 15.69 8.14 -9.63
C SER A 58 16.22 7.33 -8.43
N GLY A 59 17.52 7.38 -8.16
CA GLY A 59 18.13 6.68 -7.02
C GLY A 59 18.27 7.58 -5.80
N LEU A 60 17.23 7.74 -4.97
CA LEU A 60 17.44 8.30 -3.61
C LEU A 60 16.46 7.87 -2.50
N PHE A 61 15.63 6.83 -2.67
CA PHE A 61 14.74 6.36 -1.58
C PHE A 61 14.95 4.92 -1.10
N ALA A 62 15.96 4.21 -1.61
CA ALA A 62 16.22 2.83 -1.18
C ALA A 62 16.86 2.68 0.22
N PHE A 63 17.16 3.77 0.94
CA PHE A 63 17.73 3.68 2.29
C PHE A 63 16.67 3.85 3.38
N LYS A 64 16.14 2.68 3.79
CA LYS A 64 15.73 2.28 5.16
C LYS A 64 14.29 1.77 5.31
N MET A 65 13.96 0.69 4.59
CA MET A 65 12.93 -0.25 5.04
C MET A 65 13.55 -1.15 6.14
N ILE A 66 13.09 -1.01 7.38
CA ILE A 66 13.47 -1.93 8.46
C ILE A 66 12.73 -3.26 8.21
N LYS A 67 13.42 -4.40 8.36
CA LYS A 67 12.79 -5.72 8.33
C LYS A 67 11.67 -5.76 9.39
N GLY A 68 10.42 -5.81 8.96
CA GLY A 68 9.31 -6.21 9.83
C GLY A 68 9.45 -7.69 10.17
N GLU A 69 9.31 -8.03 11.44
CA GLU A 69 9.28 -9.41 11.91
C GLU A 69 8.04 -10.13 11.34
N GLN A 70 8.20 -11.41 11.02
CA GLN A 70 7.20 -12.21 10.33
C GLN A 70 6.02 -12.46 11.26
N ASP A 71 4.86 -11.88 10.95
CA ASP A 71 3.62 -12.18 11.65
C ASP A 71 3.02 -13.46 11.06
N ASP A 72 2.95 -14.53 11.85
CA ASP A 72 2.49 -15.88 11.44
C ASP A 72 1.04 -15.90 10.88
N ALA A 73 0.34 -14.77 10.99
CA ALA A 73 -1.04 -14.57 10.61
C ALA A 73 -1.25 -14.20 9.12
N PHE A 74 -0.20 -14.18 8.28
CA PHE A 74 -0.27 -13.89 6.85
C PHE A 74 0.17 -15.08 5.96
N PRO A 75 -0.49 -15.33 4.81
CA PRO A 75 -0.13 -16.43 3.93
C PRO A 75 1.30 -16.28 3.40
N ARG A 76 2.04 -17.40 3.28
CA ARG A 76 3.41 -17.48 2.76
C ARG A 76 3.48 -17.06 1.29
N ILE A 77 3.42 -15.76 1.01
CA ILE A 77 3.93 -15.18 -0.22
C ILE A 77 5.42 -14.98 0.05
N GLY A 78 6.27 -15.80 -0.57
CA GLY A 78 7.71 -15.92 -0.26
C GLY A 78 8.59 -14.69 -0.55
N LYS A 79 8.09 -13.46 -0.35
CA LYS A 79 8.85 -12.21 -0.47
C LYS A 79 8.40 -11.20 0.60
N LYS A 80 9.39 -10.54 1.21
CA LYS A 80 9.35 -9.73 2.44
C LYS A 80 8.19 -8.71 2.46
N CYS A 81 7.43 -8.69 3.55
CA CYS A 81 6.52 -7.60 3.91
C CYS A 81 7.36 -6.43 4.48
N TYR A 82 7.08 -5.21 4.06
CA TYR A 82 7.81 -4.04 4.54
C TYR A 82 6.86 -3.04 5.19
N THR A 83 7.19 -2.58 6.41
CA THR A 83 6.53 -1.47 7.12
C THR A 83 7.57 -0.38 7.40
N TYR A 84 7.14 0.89 7.41
CA TYR A 84 8.01 2.03 7.70
C TYR A 84 8.25 2.12 9.21
N GLY A 85 9.52 2.12 9.62
CA GLY A 85 9.92 2.32 11.01
C GLY A 85 10.57 3.69 11.17
N SER A 86 10.03 4.49 12.07
CA SER A 86 10.54 5.83 12.43
C SER A 86 12.02 5.79 12.82
N LEU A 87 12.83 6.69 12.26
CA LEU A 87 14.17 6.95 12.77
C LEU A 87 14.44 8.44 12.89
N LEU A 88 14.19 8.94 14.09
CA LEU A 88 14.91 10.10 14.61
C LEU A 88 16.33 9.65 15.01
N GLN A 89 17.30 10.38 14.46
CA GLN A 89 18.64 10.70 14.97
C GLN A 89 19.60 9.56 15.36
N HIS A 90 20.72 9.45 14.64
CA HIS A 90 22.05 9.61 15.26
C HIS A 90 23.16 9.83 14.20
N ARG A 91 24.09 10.73 14.53
CA ARG A 91 25.34 11.09 13.82
C ARG A 91 26.36 9.95 13.80
N PHE A 92 27.33 9.98 12.87
CA PHE A 92 28.82 9.93 13.04
C PHE A 92 29.49 9.63 11.67
N VAL A 93 30.16 10.60 11.01
CA VAL A 93 31.61 10.95 11.00
C VAL A 93 32.51 10.00 10.18
N SER A 94 33.10 10.59 9.12
CA SER A 94 34.43 10.39 8.50
C SER A 94 34.86 9.00 7.99
N ALA A 95 35.00 8.88 6.66
CA ALA A 95 36.04 8.09 5.99
C ALA A 95 36.11 8.44 4.48
N ILE A 96 36.55 9.67 4.17
CA ILE A 96 37.10 10.00 2.85
C ILE A 96 38.49 9.37 2.82
N LEU A 97 38.74 8.43 1.89
CA LEU A 97 40.04 8.12 1.25
C LEU A 97 40.15 6.70 0.64
N PHE A 98 39.09 5.90 0.60
CA PHE A 98 39.14 4.54 0.00
C PHE A 98 38.17 4.32 -1.17
N VAL A 99 37.82 5.39 -1.89
CA VAL A 99 36.66 5.37 -2.81
C VAL A 99 37.06 5.34 -4.29
N HIS A 100 38.25 5.78 -4.70
CA HIS A 100 38.45 6.11 -6.12
C HIS A 100 38.68 4.91 -7.07
N GLU A 101 39.12 3.75 -6.58
CA GLU A 101 39.39 2.57 -7.44
C GLU A 101 38.34 1.44 -7.28
N PHE A 102 37.55 1.48 -6.21
CA PHE A 102 36.40 0.58 -6.02
C PHE A 102 35.13 1.10 -6.73
N LEU A 103 35.11 2.38 -7.13
CA LEU A 103 33.98 3.02 -7.82
C LEU A 103 33.80 2.60 -9.29
N VAL A 104 34.79 1.98 -9.93
CA VAL A 104 34.72 1.69 -11.39
C VAL A 104 34.05 0.34 -11.69
N LEU A 105 33.77 -0.50 -10.69
CA LEU A 105 33.17 -1.83 -10.88
C LEU A 105 31.76 -2.01 -10.32
N MET A 106 31.16 -0.97 -9.72
CA MET A 106 29.75 -0.98 -9.28
C MET A 106 28.79 -0.34 -10.29
N ASP A 107 29.24 -0.01 -11.50
CA ASP A 107 28.43 0.58 -12.58
C ASP A 107 27.66 -0.47 -13.41
N LEU A 108 27.33 -1.62 -12.82
CA LEU A 108 26.48 -2.62 -13.47
C LEU A 108 25.21 -2.86 -12.63
N ALA A 109 24.25 -1.98 -12.91
CA ALA A 109 22.82 -2.16 -12.71
C ALA A 109 22.34 -2.33 -11.25
N GLU A 110 22.32 -1.23 -10.49
CA GLU A 110 21.19 -1.06 -9.57
C GLU A 110 19.92 -0.91 -10.41
N GLU A 111 19.09 -1.95 -10.41
CA GLU A 111 17.70 -1.85 -10.87
C GLU A 111 16.97 -0.87 -9.95
N VAL A 112 17.03 0.42 -10.28
CA VAL A 112 16.27 1.46 -9.59
C VAL A 112 14.78 1.17 -9.81
N SER A 113 14.09 0.82 -8.72
CA SER A 113 12.65 0.64 -8.70
C SER A 113 11.97 1.92 -9.20
N LYS A 114 11.04 1.78 -10.16
CA LYS A 114 10.48 2.92 -10.90
C LYS A 114 9.35 3.62 -10.15
N THR A 115 8.75 2.94 -9.18
CA THR A 115 7.99 3.58 -8.10
C THR A 115 8.65 3.18 -6.78
N ASP A 116 8.57 4.03 -5.76
CA ASP A 116 9.08 3.71 -4.42
C ASP A 116 8.38 2.48 -3.79
N TRP A 117 7.23 2.09 -4.37
CA TRP A 117 6.43 0.98 -3.89
C TRP A 117 6.78 -0.35 -4.57
N GLU A 118 7.42 -0.31 -5.75
CA GLU A 118 7.68 -1.49 -6.57
C GLU A 118 8.44 -2.59 -5.79
N GLY A 119 8.01 -3.85 -5.95
CA GLY A 119 8.57 -4.98 -5.23
C GLY A 119 8.04 -5.16 -3.79
N GLY A 120 7.33 -4.17 -3.25
CA GLY A 120 6.66 -4.25 -1.95
C GLY A 120 5.30 -4.95 -1.99
N TYR A 121 4.91 -5.51 -0.84
CA TYR A 121 3.59 -6.09 -0.59
C TYR A 121 3.03 -5.51 0.72
N TYR A 122 1.97 -4.73 0.61
CA TYR A 122 1.45 -3.92 1.71
C TYR A 122 0.17 -4.55 2.27
N PRO A 123 0.17 -4.98 3.54
CA PRO A 123 -1.02 -5.55 4.16
C PRO A 123 -2.08 -4.48 4.39
N LEU A 124 -3.33 -4.82 4.11
CA LEU A 124 -4.47 -3.93 4.27
C LEU A 124 -5.66 -4.71 4.82
N ALA A 125 -6.31 -4.18 5.85
CA ALA A 125 -7.58 -4.70 6.37
C ALA A 125 -8.76 -3.95 5.74
N LEU A 126 -9.77 -4.70 5.30
CA LEU A 126 -11.08 -4.15 4.93
C LEU A 126 -12.10 -4.54 6.01
N HIS A 127 -12.73 -3.53 6.60
CA HIS A 127 -13.77 -3.69 7.61
C HIS A 127 -15.12 -3.26 7.01
N PHE A 128 -15.94 -4.25 6.70
CA PHE A 128 -17.31 -4.06 6.22
C PHE A 128 -18.26 -3.88 7.41
N SER A 129 -19.40 -3.23 7.16
CA SER A 129 -20.48 -3.09 8.13
C SER A 129 -21.75 -3.74 7.61
N THR A 130 -22.76 -3.91 8.47
CA THR A 130 -24.11 -4.35 8.07
C THR A 130 -24.80 -3.35 7.13
N CYS A 131 -24.27 -2.13 6.99
CA CYS A 131 -24.75 -1.15 6.01
C CYS A 131 -24.06 -1.25 4.64
N TYR A 132 -23.14 -2.19 4.43
CA TYR A 132 -22.55 -2.44 3.11
C TYR A 132 -23.62 -3.06 2.18
N PRO A 133 -23.72 -2.66 0.90
CA PRO A 133 -22.84 -1.74 0.16
C PRO A 133 -23.28 -0.27 0.17
N SER A 134 -24.32 0.11 0.91
CA SER A 134 -24.75 1.52 1.00
C SER A 134 -23.67 2.42 1.59
N LYS A 135 -22.88 1.90 2.55
CA LYS A 135 -21.68 2.56 3.09
C LYS A 135 -20.41 1.83 2.64
N PRO A 136 -19.29 2.56 2.41
CA PRO A 136 -18.01 1.95 2.07
C PRO A 136 -17.47 1.11 3.24
N PRO A 137 -16.60 0.11 2.97
CA PRO A 137 -15.77 -0.47 4.02
C PRO A 137 -14.75 0.56 4.54
N LYS A 138 -14.34 0.41 5.79
CA LYS A 138 -13.13 1.07 6.28
C LYS A 138 -11.92 0.30 5.79
N CYS A 139 -10.90 1.02 5.34
CA CYS A 139 -9.65 0.44 4.85
C CYS A 139 -8.52 0.88 5.80
N GLU A 140 -7.74 -0.07 6.31
CA GLU A 140 -6.72 0.19 7.33
C GLU A 140 -5.42 -0.54 6.99
N PHE A 141 -4.34 0.23 6.80
CA PHE A 141 -2.97 -0.25 6.86
C PHE A 141 -2.56 -0.52 8.32
N PRO A 142 -1.39 -1.14 8.57
CA PRO A 142 -0.79 -1.13 9.89
C PRO A 142 -0.68 0.28 10.46
N ALA A 143 -0.68 0.39 11.79
CA ALA A 143 -0.45 1.66 12.45
C ALA A 143 0.91 2.25 12.02
N ASP A 144 0.98 3.58 12.01
CA ASP A 144 2.16 4.36 11.60
C ASP A 144 2.61 4.13 10.15
N PHE A 145 1.70 3.66 9.28
CA PHE A 145 1.97 3.57 7.85
C PHE A 145 2.24 4.95 7.25
N PHE A 146 3.45 5.13 6.72
CA PHE A 146 3.93 6.43 6.24
C PHE A 146 3.46 6.72 4.82
N HIS A 147 2.38 7.50 4.69
CA HIS A 147 1.86 7.93 3.40
C HIS A 147 1.05 9.24 3.55
N PRO A 148 1.09 10.19 2.59
CA PRO A 148 0.42 11.49 2.71
C PRO A 148 -1.09 11.43 3.00
N ASN A 149 -1.76 10.37 2.51
CA ASN A 149 -3.20 10.15 2.63
C ASN A 149 -3.62 9.05 3.61
N VAL A 150 -2.69 8.53 4.42
CA VAL A 150 -2.97 7.50 5.43
C VAL A 150 -2.84 8.13 6.82
N TYR A 151 -3.88 7.99 7.64
CA TYR A 151 -3.84 8.48 9.03
C TYR A 151 -2.80 7.69 9.85
N PRO A 152 -2.27 8.25 10.96
CA PRO A 152 -1.38 7.50 11.85
C PRO A 152 -1.98 6.19 12.37
N THR A 153 -3.31 6.10 12.46
CA THR A 153 -4.05 4.87 12.79
C THR A 153 -3.99 3.80 11.70
N GLY A 154 -3.43 4.10 10.53
CA GLY A 154 -3.45 3.29 9.32
C GLY A 154 -4.70 3.48 8.45
N SER A 155 -5.70 4.23 8.92
CA SER A 155 -6.97 4.39 8.19
C SER A 155 -6.82 5.19 6.89
N VAL A 156 -7.58 4.80 5.86
CA VAL A 156 -7.65 5.48 4.55
C VAL A 156 -9.06 6.01 4.30
N TYR A 157 -9.17 7.25 3.84
CA TYR A 157 -10.48 7.88 3.64
C TYR A 157 -11.19 7.36 2.38
N PRO A 158 -12.50 7.02 2.42
CA PRO A 158 -13.18 6.37 1.31
C PRO A 158 -13.28 7.14 -0.01
N SER A 159 -13.19 8.48 0.04
CA SER A 159 -13.25 9.33 -1.16
C SER A 159 -12.08 9.10 -2.12
N VAL A 160 -11.03 8.40 -1.67
CA VAL A 160 -9.90 7.98 -2.50
C VAL A 160 -10.30 7.00 -3.60
N PHE A 161 -11.31 6.15 -3.37
CA PHE A 161 -11.60 5.02 -4.25
C PHE A 161 -12.38 5.39 -5.51
N ASN A 162 -12.76 6.66 -5.67
CA ASN A 162 -13.47 7.14 -6.84
C ASN A 162 -12.99 8.54 -7.22
N LYS A 163 -12.37 8.65 -8.41
CA LYS A 163 -11.91 9.93 -8.96
C LYS A 163 -13.06 10.94 -9.17
N ASP A 164 -14.30 10.45 -9.29
CA ASP A 164 -15.51 11.29 -9.45
C ASP A 164 -16.13 11.76 -8.11
N GLY A 165 -15.42 11.63 -6.98
CA GLY A 165 -15.75 12.37 -5.75
C GLY A 165 -16.71 11.70 -4.76
N GLY A 166 -16.94 10.38 -4.80
CA GLY A 166 -17.74 9.72 -3.76
C GLY A 166 -17.91 8.20 -3.87
N TRP A 167 -18.30 7.58 -2.75
CA TRP A 167 -18.62 6.15 -2.68
C TRP A 167 -19.86 5.82 -3.53
N ARG A 168 -19.78 4.73 -4.30
CA ARG A 168 -20.92 4.14 -5.00
C ARG A 168 -21.05 2.67 -4.59
N PRO A 169 -22.25 2.18 -4.25
CA PRO A 169 -22.44 0.77 -3.86
C PRO A 169 -21.93 -0.24 -4.90
N ALA A 170 -21.87 0.13 -6.18
CA ALA A 170 -21.38 -0.72 -7.26
C ALA A 170 -19.85 -0.91 -7.27
N ILE A 171 -19.09 -0.17 -6.45
CA ILE A 171 -17.64 -0.33 -6.36
C ILE A 171 -17.32 -1.67 -5.72
N SER A 172 -16.53 -2.48 -6.43
CA SER A 172 -16.07 -3.81 -6.02
C SER A 172 -14.82 -3.77 -5.13
N VAL A 173 -14.54 -4.85 -4.40
CA VAL A 173 -13.30 -5.04 -3.64
C VAL A 173 -12.07 -4.89 -4.53
N LYS A 174 -12.15 -5.39 -5.77
CA LYS A 174 -11.11 -5.20 -6.78
C LYS A 174 -10.82 -3.72 -7.06
N GLN A 175 -11.86 -2.91 -7.27
CA GLN A 175 -11.69 -1.48 -7.53
C GLN A 175 -11.15 -0.74 -6.31
N ILE A 176 -11.55 -1.13 -5.10
CA ILE A 176 -11.01 -0.56 -3.85
C ILE A 176 -9.50 -0.80 -3.78
N LEU A 177 -9.06 -2.05 -3.93
CA LEU A 177 -7.65 -2.40 -3.80
C LEU A 177 -6.78 -1.77 -4.90
N VAL A 178 -7.27 -1.72 -6.15
CA VAL A 178 -6.58 -1.02 -7.24
C VAL A 178 -6.52 0.48 -6.99
N GLY A 179 -7.61 1.09 -6.50
CA GLY A 179 -7.62 2.50 -6.12
C GLY A 179 -6.64 2.83 -4.99
N ILE A 180 -6.43 1.89 -4.06
CA ILE A 180 -5.41 2.03 -3.01
C ILE A 180 -4.00 1.91 -3.59
N GLN A 181 -3.75 0.97 -4.51
CA GLN A 181 -2.47 0.89 -5.21
C GLN A 181 -2.15 2.19 -5.96
N ASP A 182 -3.14 2.76 -6.66
CA ASP A 182 -2.99 4.05 -7.35
C ASP A 182 -2.78 5.21 -6.36
N LEU A 183 -3.42 5.19 -5.19
CA LEU A 183 -3.22 6.20 -4.16
C LEU A 183 -1.77 6.23 -3.65
N LEU A 184 -1.17 5.05 -3.44
CA LEU A 184 0.21 4.93 -2.97
C LEU A 184 1.17 5.65 -3.93
N ASP A 185 0.98 5.44 -5.22
CA ASP A 185 1.79 6.04 -6.30
C ASP A 185 1.45 7.53 -6.54
N GLN A 186 0.17 7.89 -6.43
CA GLN A 186 -0.35 9.23 -6.74
C GLN A 186 -1.17 9.77 -5.56
N PRO A 187 -0.49 10.31 -4.53
CA PRO A 187 -1.14 10.92 -3.38
C PRO A 187 -2.12 12.03 -3.78
N ASN A 188 -3.28 12.04 -3.13
CA ASN A 188 -4.30 13.07 -3.35
C ASN A 188 -3.99 14.34 -2.52
N PRO A 189 -3.70 15.49 -3.15
CA PRO A 189 -3.35 16.72 -2.44
C PRO A 189 -4.52 17.34 -1.65
N ALA A 190 -5.77 16.99 -1.97
CA ALA A 190 -6.94 17.49 -1.26
C ALA A 190 -7.16 16.81 0.10
N ASN A 191 -6.67 15.58 0.27
CA ASN A 191 -6.87 14.76 1.47
C ASN A 191 -5.55 14.49 2.21
N ARG A 192 -4.71 15.52 2.36
CA ARG A 192 -3.45 15.40 3.10
C ARG A 192 -3.73 15.27 4.60
N VAL A 193 -3.34 14.13 5.16
CA VAL A 193 -3.48 13.84 6.59
C VAL A 193 -2.13 13.71 7.28
N HIS A 194 -1.08 13.38 6.51
CA HIS A 194 0.30 13.28 6.98
C HIS A 194 1.18 14.29 6.25
N ASN A 195 1.38 15.47 6.87
CA ASN A 195 2.09 16.58 6.24
C ASN A 195 3.57 16.28 5.94
N GLU A 196 4.28 15.62 6.84
CA GLU A 196 5.69 15.24 6.64
C GLU A 196 5.88 14.35 5.41
N ALA A 197 5.08 13.27 5.30
CA ALA A 197 5.07 12.41 4.13
C ALA A 197 4.76 13.18 2.84
N TYR A 198 3.83 14.13 2.89
CA TYR A 198 3.50 14.95 1.72
C TYR A 198 4.64 15.87 1.28
N TYR A 199 5.31 16.53 2.23
CA TYR A 199 6.42 17.43 1.89
C TYR A 199 7.60 16.67 1.27
N LEU A 200 7.94 15.50 1.82
CA LEU A 200 8.97 14.63 1.24
C LEU A 200 8.59 14.19 -0.18
N PHE A 201 7.33 13.78 -0.39
CA PHE A 201 6.83 13.40 -1.71
C PHE A 201 7.01 14.52 -2.75
N ILE A 202 6.60 15.76 -2.42
CA ILE A 202 6.73 16.89 -3.34
C ILE A 202 8.20 17.27 -3.60
N GLN A 203 9.04 17.23 -2.57
CA GLN A 203 10.47 17.52 -2.72
C GLN A 203 11.14 16.54 -3.69
N MET A 204 10.78 15.25 -3.60
CA MET A 204 11.28 14.24 -4.52
C MET A 204 10.78 14.48 -5.94
N GLN A 205 9.49 14.71 -6.15
CA GLN A 205 8.97 14.95 -7.51
C GLN A 205 9.68 16.11 -8.19
N ASN A 206 9.86 17.24 -7.49
CA ASN A 206 10.57 18.39 -8.04
C ASN A 206 12.05 18.11 -8.33
N SER A 207 12.67 17.15 -7.63
CA SER A 207 14.07 16.76 -7.87
C SER A 207 14.26 15.84 -9.08
N LEU A 208 13.17 15.20 -9.54
CA LEU A 208 13.17 14.31 -10.71
C LEU A 208 12.91 15.06 -12.03
N ASP A 209 12.45 16.30 -11.95
CA ASP A 209 12.13 17.16 -13.10
C ASP A 209 13.31 18.03 -13.59
N ILE A 210 14.52 17.83 -13.06
CA ILE A 210 15.75 18.61 -13.37
C ILE A 210 16.78 17.77 -14.11
#